data_AF-A0A0Q5U290-F1
#
_entry.id   AF-A0A0Q5U290-F1
#
_cell.length_a   1.000
_cell.length_b   1.000
_cell.length_c   1.000
_cell.angle_alpha   90.00
_cell.angle_beta   90.00
_cell.angle_gamma   90.00
#
_symmetry.space_group_name_H-M   'P 1'
#
loop_
_entity.id
_entity.type
_entity.pdbx_description
1 polymer ?
#
loop_
_entity_poly.entity_id
_entity_poly.type
_entity_poly.pdbx_seq_one_letter_code
_entity_poly.pdbx_strand_id
1 'polypeptide(L)'
;MIRELEIPKNELIDTLDNPGRVSGFISPAEDYKQRRLHIAQKIVSDPTNTFYFEADDNQMRYFGIMKGSIIVVDKSVKVCSGMLIVCCVDEEWLTRKLVIKGENTFLCLNDSMDACLNITGKNITVFGAVTWTCLPHTKHQHVRTGRL
;
A
#
# COMPACT_ATOMS: atom_id res chain seq x y z
N MET A 1 -16.13 12.77 -10.89
CA MET A 1 -16.03 13.91 -9.94
C MET A 1 -14.72 13.73 -9.17
N ILE A 2 -13.84 14.74 -9.12
CA ILE A 2 -12.51 14.71 -8.46
C ILE A 2 -12.47 15.86 -7.44
N ARG A 3 -11.72 15.71 -6.33
CA ARG A 3 -11.50 16.75 -5.30
C ARG A 3 -10.01 16.93 -4.99
N GLU A 4 -9.63 18.12 -4.53
CA GLU A 4 -8.29 18.39 -4.01
C GLU A 4 -8.07 17.70 -2.65
N LEU A 5 -6.82 17.29 -2.38
CA LEU A 5 -6.43 16.61 -1.14
C LEU A 5 -5.62 17.56 -0.26
N GLU A 6 -6.08 17.78 0.98
CA GLU A 6 -5.28 18.39 2.04
C GLU A 6 -4.61 17.28 2.87
N ILE A 7 -3.30 17.38 3.11
CA ILE A 7 -2.53 16.39 3.88
C ILE A 7 -1.78 17.10 5.03
N PRO A 8 -1.85 16.57 6.26
CA PRO A 8 -1.03 17.05 7.38
C PRO A 8 0.46 16.71 7.16
N LYS A 9 1.34 17.64 7.53
CA LYS A 9 2.79 17.52 7.32
C LYS A 9 3.39 16.41 8.18
N ASN A 10 4.31 15.60 7.62
CA ASN A 10 5.08 14.60 8.37
C ASN A 10 6.59 14.78 8.10
N GLU A 11 7.30 15.31 9.09
CA GLU A 11 8.73 15.66 9.00
C GLU A 11 9.66 14.44 8.87
N LEU A 12 9.20 13.24 9.25
CA LEU A 12 9.98 12.01 9.11
C LEU A 12 10.00 11.46 7.68
N ILE A 13 9.06 11.89 6.84
CA ILE A 13 8.86 11.41 5.46
C ILE A 13 9.19 12.53 4.44
N ASP A 14 9.29 13.78 4.90
CA ASP A 14 9.71 14.90 4.08
C ASP A 14 11.18 14.70 3.64
N THR A 15 11.41 14.59 2.34
CA THR A 15 12.75 14.51 1.75
C THR A 15 13.43 15.88 1.63
N LEU A 16 12.81 16.95 2.13
CA LEU A 16 13.33 18.32 2.11
C LEU A 16 13.06 18.99 3.47
N ASP A 17 14.12 19.20 4.25
CA ASP A 17 14.07 19.84 5.57
C ASP A 17 13.40 21.22 5.56
N ASN A 18 13.48 21.95 4.44
CA ASN A 18 12.80 23.22 4.27
C ASN A 18 12.81 23.69 2.80
N PRO A 19 11.76 23.46 1.99
CA PRO A 19 11.72 23.96 0.61
C PRO A 19 11.68 25.50 0.48
N GLY A 20 11.62 26.23 1.61
CA GLY A 20 11.64 27.69 1.69
C GLY A 20 12.93 28.32 2.28
N ARG A 21 13.94 27.54 2.70
CA ARG A 21 15.24 28.10 3.18
C ARG A 21 16.35 28.08 2.12
N VAL A 22 16.00 28.29 0.85
CA VAL A 22 17.00 28.77 -0.12
C VAL A 22 16.96 30.30 -0.07
N SER A 23 17.99 30.85 0.56
CA SER A 23 18.28 32.26 0.75
C SER A 23 17.93 33.14 -0.45
N GLY A 24 17.05 34.12 -0.23
CA GLY A 24 17.27 35.48 -0.71
C GLY A 24 16.69 35.87 -2.07
N PHE A 25 15.41 35.56 -2.34
CA PHE A 25 14.47 36.43 -3.09
C PHE A 25 13.11 35.69 -3.17
N ILE A 26 12.11 36.16 -2.42
CA ILE A 26 10.74 35.64 -2.56
C ILE A 26 10.13 36.39 -3.75
N SER A 27 10.14 35.77 -4.93
CA SER A 27 9.44 36.36 -6.09
C SER A 27 7.93 36.34 -5.82
N PRO A 28 7.15 37.36 -6.22
CA PRO A 28 5.69 37.40 -6.03
C PRO A 28 4.93 36.18 -6.61
N ALA A 29 5.59 35.42 -7.48
CA ALA A 29 5.09 34.17 -8.07
C ALA A 29 5.30 32.92 -7.18
N GLU A 30 5.98 33.02 -6.02
CA GLU A 30 6.16 31.88 -5.11
C GLU A 30 4.89 31.50 -4.33
N ASP A 31 3.91 32.40 -4.20
CA ASP A 31 2.58 32.08 -3.66
C ASP A 31 1.80 31.12 -4.58
N TYR A 32 2.25 30.94 -5.83
CA TYR A 32 1.74 29.95 -6.79
C TYR A 32 2.55 28.64 -6.81
N LYS A 33 3.37 28.36 -5.79
CA LYS A 33 3.90 27.00 -5.59
C LYS A 33 2.75 26.09 -5.19
N GLN A 34 2.04 25.58 -6.20
CA GLN A 34 1.07 24.51 -6.08
C GLN A 34 1.65 23.44 -5.14
N ARG A 35 1.03 23.26 -3.97
CA ARG A 35 1.52 22.34 -2.93
C ARG A 35 1.69 20.97 -3.58
N ARG A 36 2.93 20.51 -3.73
CA ARG A 36 3.19 19.19 -4.30
C ARG A 36 2.84 18.16 -3.26
N LEU A 37 1.84 17.34 -3.57
CA LEU A 37 1.44 16.22 -2.74
C LEU A 37 2.59 15.21 -2.66
N HIS A 38 3.21 15.04 -1.49
CA HIS A 38 4.14 13.94 -1.27
C HIS A 38 3.34 12.68 -1.00
N ILE A 39 3.11 11.85 -2.03
CA ILE A 39 2.23 10.68 -1.93
C ILE A 39 2.62 9.74 -0.78
N ALA A 40 3.92 9.61 -0.47
CA ALA A 40 4.39 8.79 0.64
C ALA A 40 3.84 9.27 1.99
N GLN A 41 3.71 10.59 2.22
CA GLN A 41 3.12 11.12 3.45
C GLN A 41 1.64 10.74 3.61
N LYS A 42 0.96 10.41 2.50
CA LYS A 42 -0.42 9.96 2.52
C LYS A 42 -0.55 8.48 2.85
N ILE A 43 0.31 7.66 2.23
CA ILE A 43 0.15 6.20 2.22
C ILE A 43 0.98 5.51 3.30
N VAL A 44 2.05 6.15 3.78
CA VAL A 44 2.96 5.63 4.80
C VAL A 44 2.60 6.26 6.15
N SER A 45 2.04 5.45 7.03
CA SER A 45 1.74 5.87 8.41
C SER A 45 3.00 5.81 9.28
N ASP A 46 3.74 4.71 9.19
CA ASP A 46 5.01 4.47 9.88
C ASP A 46 6.06 3.92 8.89
N PRO A 47 7.09 4.70 8.53
CA PRO A 47 8.12 4.27 7.59
C PRO A 47 8.88 3.00 7.99
N THR A 48 8.97 2.71 9.30
CA THR A 48 9.70 1.53 9.80
C THR A 48 8.87 0.25 9.75
N ASN A 49 7.54 0.39 9.70
CA ASN A 49 6.59 -0.72 9.67
C ASN A 49 5.83 -0.84 8.34
N THR A 50 6.10 0.05 7.37
CA THR A 50 5.47 0.04 6.05
C THR A 50 6.39 -0.60 5.01
N PHE A 51 5.84 -1.57 4.28
CA PHE A 51 6.53 -2.35 3.26
C PHE A 51 5.74 -2.33 1.95
N TYR A 52 6.44 -2.61 0.85
CA TYR A 52 5.86 -2.58 -0.50
C TYR A 52 6.11 -3.90 -1.20
N PHE A 53 5.09 -4.40 -1.87
CA PHE A 53 5.16 -5.57 -2.74
C PHE A 53 4.55 -5.24 -4.10
N GLU A 54 4.90 -6.00 -5.13
CA GLU A 54 4.24 -5.94 -6.44
C GLU A 54 3.43 -7.21 -6.65
N ALA A 55 2.17 -7.07 -7.06
CA ALA A 55 1.34 -8.21 -7.45
C ALA A 55 1.85 -8.80 -8.78
N ASP A 56 2.12 -10.10 -8.81
CA ASP A 56 2.64 -10.81 -9.99
C ASP A 56 1.55 -11.47 -10.85
N ASP A 57 0.33 -11.56 -10.31
CA ASP A 57 -0.85 -12.15 -10.94
C ASP A 57 -2.14 -11.29 -10.77
N ASN A 58 -3.28 -11.85 -11.21
CA ASN A 58 -4.59 -11.19 -11.17
C ASN A 58 -5.60 -11.90 -10.23
N GLN A 59 -5.14 -12.74 -9.30
CA GLN A 59 -6.04 -13.50 -8.42
C GLN A 59 -6.92 -12.57 -7.56
N MET A 60 -6.34 -11.45 -7.10
CA MET A 60 -7.00 -10.47 -6.26
C MET A 60 -7.72 -9.35 -7.04
N ARG A 61 -8.02 -9.58 -8.33
CA ARG A 61 -8.69 -8.60 -9.22
C ARG A 61 -10.03 -8.12 -8.70
N TYR A 62 -10.74 -8.95 -7.93
CA TYR A 62 -12.03 -8.58 -7.33
C TYR A 62 -11.89 -7.36 -6.40
N PHE A 63 -10.74 -7.25 -5.73
CA PHE A 63 -10.40 -6.13 -4.85
C PHE A 63 -9.57 -5.04 -5.55
N GLY A 64 -9.56 -5.04 -6.90
CA GLY A 64 -8.82 -4.06 -7.70
C GLY A 64 -7.30 -4.26 -7.74
N ILE A 65 -6.79 -5.39 -7.21
CA ILE A 65 -5.37 -5.74 -7.27
C ILE A 65 -5.14 -6.58 -8.52
N MET A 66 -4.44 -6.00 -9.49
CA MET A 66 -4.05 -6.66 -10.74
C MET A 66 -2.53 -6.76 -10.82
N LYS A 67 -2.02 -7.58 -11.74
CA LYS A 67 -0.59 -7.72 -12.00
C LYS A 67 0.05 -6.34 -12.23
N GLY A 68 1.14 -6.07 -11.52
CA GLY A 68 1.83 -4.78 -11.49
C GLY A 68 1.29 -3.78 -10.46
N SER A 69 0.26 -4.13 -9.69
CA SER A 69 -0.20 -3.28 -8.58
C SER A 69 0.85 -3.25 -7.48
N ILE A 70 1.16 -2.06 -6.98
CA ILE A 70 1.93 -1.89 -5.76
C ILE A 70 1.00 -2.10 -4.57
N ILE A 71 1.34 -3.02 -3.70
CA ILE A 71 0.64 -3.33 -2.46
C ILE A 71 1.43 -2.71 -1.31
N VAL A 72 0.81 -1.77 -0.60
CA VAL A 72 1.39 -1.15 0.60
C VAL A 72 0.88 -1.91 1.82
N VAL A 73 1.80 -2.42 2.63
CA VAL A 73 1.53 -3.28 3.77
C VAL A 73 2.10 -2.66 5.04
N ASP A 74 1.29 -2.56 6.08
CA ASP A 74 1.70 -2.04 7.38
C ASP A 74 1.63 -3.15 8.44
N LYS A 75 2.76 -3.39 9.13
CA LYS A 75 2.88 -4.40 10.20
C LYS A 75 2.37 -3.91 11.55
N SER A 76 2.28 -2.60 11.76
CA SER A 76 1.79 -2.00 13.00
C SER A 76 0.26 -2.07 13.12
N VAL A 77 -0.44 -2.22 11.99
CA VAL A 77 -1.89 -2.30 11.94
C VAL A 77 -2.38 -3.65 12.47
N LYS A 78 -3.24 -3.61 13.49
CA LYS A 78 -3.91 -4.80 14.02
C LYS A 78 -4.85 -5.39 12.97
N VAL A 79 -4.53 -6.59 12.51
CA VAL A 79 -5.32 -7.34 11.52
C VAL A 79 -6.63 -7.83 12.13
N CYS A 80 -7.73 -7.60 11.40
CA CYS A 80 -9.08 -8.00 11.76
C CYS A 80 -9.79 -8.68 10.57
N SER A 81 -10.87 -9.41 10.86
CA SER A 81 -11.75 -9.99 9.83
C SER A 81 -12.24 -8.92 8.85
N GLY A 82 -12.27 -9.26 7.57
CA GLY A 82 -12.64 -8.39 6.45
C GLY A 82 -11.48 -7.64 5.81
N MET A 83 -10.32 -7.58 6.46
CA MET A 83 -9.13 -6.89 5.92
C MET A 83 -8.43 -7.70 4.85
N LEU A 84 -7.78 -7.00 3.92
CA LEU A 84 -6.79 -7.58 3.03
C LEU A 84 -5.47 -7.70 3.77
N ILE A 85 -4.80 -8.85 3.65
CA ILE A 85 -3.53 -9.14 4.30
C ILE A 85 -2.53 -9.73 3.33
N VAL A 86 -1.25 -9.56 3.63
CA VAL A 86 -0.18 -10.39 3.08
C VAL A 86 0.19 -11.43 4.12
N CYS A 87 0.18 -12.70 3.72
CA CYS A 87 0.46 -13.83 4.59
C CYS A 87 1.23 -14.92 3.85
N CYS A 88 1.92 -15.77 4.61
CA CYS A 88 2.56 -16.98 4.12
C CYS A 88 1.76 -18.20 4.60
N VAL A 89 1.40 -19.07 3.66
CA VAL A 89 0.71 -20.35 3.89
C VAL A 89 1.49 -21.43 3.15
N ASP A 90 1.94 -22.47 3.84
CA ASP A 90 2.70 -23.58 3.24
C ASP A 90 3.89 -23.09 2.37
N GLU A 91 4.65 -22.11 2.89
CA GLU A 91 5.79 -21.44 2.23
C GLU A 91 5.44 -20.55 1.02
N GLU A 92 4.16 -20.42 0.68
CA GLU A 92 3.68 -19.55 -0.40
C GLU A 92 3.19 -18.20 0.13
N TRP A 93 3.72 -17.11 -0.44
CA TRP A 93 3.31 -15.75 -0.13
C TRP A 93 2.05 -15.38 -0.90
N LEU A 94 1.00 -15.00 -0.17
CA LEU A 94 -0.31 -14.72 -0.71
C LEU A 94 -0.82 -13.36 -0.23
N THR A 95 -1.57 -12.68 -1.11
CA THR A 95 -2.47 -11.58 -0.73
C THR A 95 -3.89 -12.10 -0.71
N ARG A 96 -4.61 -11.95 0.42
CA ARG A 96 -5.95 -12.52 0.61
C ARG A 96 -6.81 -11.64 1.51
N LYS A 97 -8.14 -11.73 1.36
CA LYS A 97 -9.06 -11.21 2.37
C LYS A 97 -9.14 -12.20 3.53
N LEU A 98 -8.81 -11.75 4.73
CA LEU A 98 -9.00 -12.54 5.95
C LEU A 98 -10.48 -12.51 6.34
N VAL A 99 -11.08 -13.67 6.57
CA VAL A 99 -12.46 -13.77 7.05
C VAL A 99 -12.51 -14.72 8.24
N ILE A 100 -12.98 -14.22 9.37
CA ILE A 100 -13.18 -15.00 10.60
C ILE A 100 -14.68 -15.13 10.83
N LYS A 101 -15.17 -16.37 10.97
CA LYS A 101 -16.58 -16.71 11.24
C LYS A 101 -16.65 -17.74 12.36
N GLY A 102 -16.93 -17.28 13.58
CA GLY A 102 -16.88 -18.13 14.77
C GLY A 102 -15.46 -18.66 14.98
N GLU A 103 -15.32 -19.98 15.04
CA GLU A 103 -14.01 -20.66 15.16
C GLU A 103 -13.30 -20.84 13.82
N ASN A 104 -13.99 -20.60 12.70
CA ASN A 104 -13.43 -20.82 11.38
C ASN A 104 -12.72 -19.58 10.84
N THR A 105 -11.56 -19.79 10.23
CA THR A 105 -10.77 -18.74 9.56
C THR A 105 -10.55 -19.10 8.10
N PHE A 106 -10.73 -18.11 7.23
CA PHE A 106 -10.66 -18.26 5.78
C PHE A 106 -9.78 -17.18 5.13
N LEU A 107 -9.16 -17.55 4.02
CA LEU A 107 -8.46 -16.65 3.11
C LEU A 107 -9.19 -16.61 1.77
N CYS A 108 -9.77 -15.47 1.41
CA CYS A 108 -10.68 -15.36 0.28
C CYS A 108 -10.12 -14.50 -0.87
N LEU A 109 -10.43 -14.91 -2.10
CA LEU A 109 -10.13 -14.17 -3.33
C LEU A 109 -11.20 -13.16 -3.72
N ASN A 110 -12.41 -13.31 -3.19
CA ASN A 110 -13.55 -12.40 -3.36
C ASN A 110 -14.52 -12.57 -2.17
N ASP A 111 -15.72 -11.98 -2.25
CA ASP A 111 -16.72 -12.04 -1.18
C ASP A 111 -17.58 -13.31 -1.16
N SER A 112 -17.38 -14.21 -2.12
CA SER A 112 -18.07 -15.50 -2.21
C SER A 112 -17.28 -16.61 -1.52
N MET A 113 -17.99 -17.49 -0.81
CA MET A 113 -17.38 -18.52 0.05
C MET A 113 -16.73 -19.67 -0.74
N ASP A 114 -17.15 -19.90 -1.98
CA ASP A 114 -16.53 -20.88 -2.90
C ASP A 114 -15.10 -20.50 -3.28
N ALA A 115 -14.75 -19.21 -3.21
CA ALA A 115 -13.42 -18.70 -3.47
C ALA A 115 -12.58 -18.48 -2.19
N CYS A 116 -12.96 -19.13 -1.09
CA CYS A 116 -12.28 -19.06 0.20
C CYS A 116 -11.53 -20.36 0.49
N LEU A 117 -10.25 -20.24 0.83
CA LEU A 117 -9.45 -21.31 1.40
C LEU A 117 -9.70 -21.36 2.91
N ASN A 118 -10.20 -22.49 3.42
CA ASN A 118 -10.30 -22.72 4.86
C ASN A 118 -8.90 -23.00 5.44
N ILE A 119 -8.48 -22.16 6.37
CA ILE A 119 -7.19 -22.25 7.07
C ILE A 119 -7.36 -22.52 8.57
N THR A 120 -8.55 -22.94 8.98
CA THR A 120 -8.84 -23.27 10.39
C THR A 120 -7.89 -24.36 10.89
N GLY A 121 -7.22 -24.08 12.01
CA GLY A 121 -6.22 -24.99 12.59
C GLY A 121 -4.88 -25.06 11.85
N LYS A 122 -4.71 -24.32 10.73
CA LYS A 122 -3.41 -24.22 10.05
C LYS A 122 -2.54 -23.16 10.72
N ASN A 123 -1.23 -23.39 10.71
CA ASN A 123 -0.27 -22.36 11.08
C ASN A 123 -0.04 -21.45 9.88
N ILE A 124 -0.47 -20.19 9.99
CA ILE A 124 -0.25 -19.17 8.96
C ILE A 124 0.58 -18.04 9.55
N THR A 125 1.48 -17.48 8.76
CA THR A 125 2.23 -16.29 9.16
C THR A 125 1.64 -15.07 8.48
N VAL A 126 0.99 -14.20 9.23
CA VAL A 126 0.54 -12.90 8.71
C VAL A 126 1.71 -11.93 8.74
N PHE A 127 2.07 -11.36 7.60
CA PHE A 127 3.11 -10.34 7.52
C PHE A 127 2.60 -8.98 7.96
N GLY A 128 1.45 -8.56 7.44
CA GLY A 128 0.81 -7.28 7.79
C GLY A 128 -0.50 -7.04 7.05
N ALA A 129 -1.16 -5.94 7.38
CA ALA A 129 -2.39 -5.51 6.74
C ALA A 129 -2.11 -4.68 5.48
N VAL A 130 -2.85 -4.92 4.41
CA VAL A 130 -2.80 -4.08 3.21
C VAL A 130 -3.53 -2.78 3.52
N THR A 131 -2.83 -1.65 3.44
CA THR A 131 -3.38 -0.31 3.73
C THR A 131 -3.72 0.46 2.47
N TRP A 132 -2.94 0.26 1.40
CA TRP A 132 -3.15 0.89 0.09
C TRP A 132 -2.78 -0.05 -1.03
N THR A 133 -3.41 0.16 -2.18
CA THR A 133 -3.05 -0.47 -3.46
C THR A 133 -2.92 0.62 -4.51
N CYS A 134 -1.88 0.55 -5.33
CA CYS A 134 -1.65 1.50 -6.42
C CYS A 134 -1.50 0.72 -7.73
N LEU A 135 -2.51 0.81 -8.59
CA LEU A 135 -2.49 0.19 -9.91
C LEU A 135 -1.93 1.18 -10.94
N PRO A 136 -0.75 0.93 -11.55
CA PRO A 136 -0.28 1.76 -12.64
C PRO A 136 -1.15 1.54 -13.89
N HIS A 137 -1.65 2.64 -14.46
CA HIS A 137 -2.40 2.59 -15.72
C HIS A 137 -1.49 2.70 -16.95
N THR A 138 -0.22 3.04 -16.74
CA THR A 138 0.81 3.17 -17.78
C THR A 138 1.91 2.13 -17.56
N LYS A 139 2.33 1.46 -18.64
CA LYS A 139 3.50 0.57 -18.60
C LYS A 139 4.75 1.43 -18.54
N HIS A 140 5.31 1.64 -17.35
CA HIS A 140 6.65 2.20 -17.24
C HIS A 140 7.64 1.12 -17.66
N GLN A 141 8.29 1.29 -18.83
CA GLN A 141 9.51 0.56 -19.11
C GLN A 141 10.52 1.00 -18.05
N HIS A 142 11.07 0.07 -17.27
CA HIS A 142 12.18 0.35 -16.37
C HIS A 142 13.28 1.05 -17.17
N VAL A 143 13.47 2.35 -16.95
CA VAL A 143 14.71 3.01 -17.33
C VAL A 143 15.75 2.39 -16.42
N ARG A 144 16.59 1.50 -16.97
CA ARG A 144 17.81 1.06 -16.30
C ARG A 144 18.63 2.32 -16.06
N THR A 145 18.62 2.84 -14.83
CA THR A 145 19.66 3.76 -14.39
C THR A 145 20.95 2.93 -14.36
N GLY A 146 21.74 3.07 -15.42
CA GLY A 146 23.10 2.57 -15.43
C GLY A 146 23.86 3.09 -14.22
N ARG A 147 24.70 2.24 -13.63
CA ARG A 147 25.70 2.63 -12.63
C ARG A 147 26.42 3.89 -13.11
N LEU A 148 26.43 4.92 -12.25
CA LEU A 148 27.48 5.94 -12.25
C LEU A 148 28.78 5.31 -11.72
#